data_AF-A0A7C5UUS8-F1
#
_entry.id   AF-A0A7C5UUS8-F1
#
_cell.length_a   1.000
_cell.length_b   1.000
_cell.length_c   1.000
_cell.angle_alpha   90.00
_cell.angle_beta   90.00
_cell.angle_gamma   90.00
#
_symmetry.space_group_name_H-M   'P 1'
#
loop_
_entity.id
_entity.type
_entity.pdbx_description
1 polymer ?
#
loop_
_entity_poly.entity_id
_entity_poly.type
_entity_poly.pdbx_seq_one_letter_code
_entity_poly.pdbx_strand_id
1 'polypeptide(L)'
;MSVITDLYKQLFGRKGIADGNVIDMAEHGRAGGVSTGQPFKFTRKVDEKTLIDEVDSTTTYIGKAKTGSSTSDAVWQIKKIVTTGTVTEILFADGDENYNNIWNDRTSLTYS
;
A
#
# COMPACT_ATOMS: atom_id res chain seq x y z
N MET A 1 -38.72 -12.77 40.02
CA MET A 1 -38.36 -11.34 40.08
C MET A 1 -37.84 -10.98 38.69
N SER A 2 -38.67 -10.32 37.86
CA SER A 2 -38.26 -9.97 36.49
C SER A 2 -37.12 -8.98 36.58
N VAL A 3 -35.94 -9.36 36.11
CA VAL A 3 -34.77 -8.46 36.11
C VAL A 3 -35.04 -7.33 35.12
N ILE A 4 -34.56 -6.12 35.41
CA ILE A 4 -34.75 -4.91 34.57
C ILE A 4 -34.47 -5.18 33.08
N THR A 5 -33.55 -6.10 32.79
CA THR A 5 -33.19 -6.61 31.46
C THR A 5 -34.36 -7.22 30.68
N ASP A 6 -35.32 -7.86 31.36
CA ASP A 6 -36.47 -8.51 30.71
C ASP A 6 -37.62 -7.54 30.44
N LEU A 7 -37.82 -6.52 31.29
CA LEU A 7 -38.74 -5.42 30.98
C LEU A 7 -38.27 -4.63 29.74
N TYR A 8 -36.97 -4.37 29.65
CA TYR A 8 -36.39 -3.60 28.55
C TYR A 8 -36.59 -4.28 27.18
N LYS A 9 -36.47 -5.62 27.12
CA LYS A 9 -36.79 -6.43 25.93
C LYS A 9 -38.23 -6.28 25.50
N GLN A 10 -39.15 -6.26 26.45
CA GLN A 10 -40.58 -6.28 26.18
C GLN A 10 -41.11 -4.91 25.71
N LEU A 11 -40.52 -3.81 26.20
CA LEU A 11 -40.88 -2.45 25.81
C LEU A 11 -40.16 -1.96 24.54
N PHE A 12 -38.90 -2.36 24.31
CA PHE A 12 -38.07 -1.79 23.25
C PHE A 12 -37.51 -2.82 22.26
N GLY A 13 -37.83 -4.11 22.43
CA GLY A 13 -37.41 -5.17 21.51
C GLY A 13 -35.90 -5.50 21.54
N ARG A 14 -35.13 -4.94 22.49
CA ARG A 14 -33.66 -5.07 22.56
C ARG A 14 -33.22 -5.88 23.77
N LYS A 15 -32.24 -6.77 23.58
CA LYS A 15 -31.86 -7.83 24.56
C LYS A 15 -31.12 -7.33 25.81
N GLY A 16 -30.78 -6.05 25.92
CA GLY A 16 -30.16 -5.48 27.12
C GLY A 16 -30.01 -3.96 27.06
N ILE A 17 -29.60 -3.37 28.19
CA ILE A 17 -29.14 -1.97 28.29
C ILE A 17 -27.78 -1.94 27.61
N ALA A 18 -27.55 -1.03 26.66
CA ALA A 18 -26.29 -0.95 25.94
C ALA A 18 -25.13 -0.64 26.90
N ASP A 19 -24.47 -1.69 27.39
CA ASP A 19 -23.20 -1.55 28.09
C ASP A 19 -22.17 -1.22 27.01
N GLY A 20 -21.54 -0.05 27.11
CA GLY A 20 -20.73 0.57 26.04
C GLY A 20 -19.49 -0.22 25.59
N ASN A 21 -19.37 -1.48 26.01
CA ASN A 21 -18.38 -2.45 25.56
C ASN A 21 -18.93 -3.47 24.54
N VAL A 22 -20.25 -3.50 24.32
CA VAL A 22 -20.88 -4.33 23.28
C VAL A 22 -21.25 -3.43 22.12
N ILE A 23 -20.37 -3.35 21.12
CA ILE A 23 -20.70 -2.76 19.83
C ILE A 23 -21.62 -3.76 19.13
N ASP A 24 -22.93 -3.70 19.39
CA ASP A 24 -23.89 -4.52 18.65
C ASP A 24 -23.87 -4.06 17.20
N MET A 25 -23.13 -4.81 16.37
CA MET A 25 -22.96 -4.63 14.93
C MET A 25 -24.30 -4.60 14.15
N ALA A 26 -25.41 -4.95 14.81
CA ALA A 26 -26.77 -4.85 14.30
C ALA A 26 -27.34 -3.42 14.39
N GLU A 27 -26.90 -2.57 15.33
CA GLU A 27 -27.41 -1.19 15.48
C GLU A 27 -26.66 -0.18 14.62
N HIS A 28 -25.40 -0.43 14.29
CA HIS A 28 -24.72 0.29 13.23
C HIS A 28 -24.88 -0.49 11.94
N GLY A 29 -25.94 -0.20 11.20
CA GLY A 29 -26.13 -0.69 9.84
C GLY A 29 -24.80 -0.59 9.08
N ARG A 30 -24.18 -1.75 8.83
CA ARG A 30 -22.98 -1.87 8.01
C ARG A 30 -23.38 -1.58 6.57
N ALA A 31 -23.62 -0.31 6.24
CA ALA A 31 -23.44 0.14 4.87
C ALA A 31 -21.95 -0.04 4.54
N GLY A 32 -21.62 -1.17 3.91
CA GLY A 32 -20.27 -1.46 3.40
C GLY A 32 -19.45 -2.50 4.15
N GLY A 33 -20.03 -3.24 5.10
CA GLY A 33 -19.33 -4.31 5.80
C GLY A 33 -20.04 -5.64 5.63
N VAL A 34 -19.61 -6.46 4.68
CA VAL A 34 -19.86 -7.89 4.72
C VAL A 34 -18.84 -8.56 5.65
N SER A 35 -19.25 -9.64 6.31
CA SER A 35 -18.47 -10.42 7.30
C SER A 35 -17.33 -11.26 6.68
N THR A 36 -16.94 -11.00 5.43
CA THR A 36 -15.82 -11.66 4.75
C THR A 36 -14.87 -10.70 4.03
N GLY A 37 -15.05 -9.38 4.17
CA GLY A 37 -14.15 -8.42 3.54
C GLY A 37 -14.24 -7.07 4.20
N GLN A 38 -13.30 -6.79 5.10
CA GLN A 38 -12.92 -5.41 5.37
C GLN A 38 -12.37 -4.87 4.06
N PRO A 39 -12.90 -3.81 3.42
CA PRO A 39 -12.11 -3.06 2.46
C PRO A 39 -11.06 -2.28 3.26
N PHE A 40 -10.07 -3.00 3.79
CA PHE A 40 -8.78 -2.41 4.11
C PHE A 40 -8.23 -1.93 2.78
N LYS A 41 -8.54 -0.69 2.43
CA LYS A 41 -7.87 -0.01 1.33
C LYS A 41 -6.42 0.16 1.80
N PHE A 42 -5.58 -0.83 1.50
CA PHE A 42 -4.13 -0.71 1.61
C PHE A 42 -3.66 0.26 0.53
N THR A 43 -4.01 1.55 0.66
CA THR A 43 -3.25 2.58 -0.02
C THR A 43 -1.90 2.60 0.68
N ARG A 44 -0.90 1.92 0.09
CA ARG A 44 0.50 2.01 0.51
C ARG A 44 0.96 3.46 0.31
N LYS A 45 0.57 4.36 1.22
CA LYS A 45 1.16 5.69 1.33
C LYS A 45 2.44 5.54 2.15
N VAL A 46 3.38 4.77 1.62
CA VAL A 46 4.74 4.76 2.16
C VAL A 46 5.49 5.89 1.46
N ASP A 47 6.12 6.76 2.23
CA ASP A 47 7.01 7.75 1.65
C ASP A 47 8.22 7.00 1.08
N GLU A 48 8.48 7.18 -0.21
CA GLU A 48 9.54 6.51 -0.96
C GLU A 48 10.72 7.46 -1.19
N LYS A 49 11.92 6.95 -0.97
CA LYS A 49 13.15 7.61 -1.41
C LYS A 49 13.26 7.39 -2.92
N THR A 50 13.33 8.49 -3.66
CA THR A 50 13.61 8.47 -5.09
C THR A 50 15.04 8.96 -5.32
N LEU A 51 15.81 8.20 -6.09
CA LEU A 51 17.12 8.60 -6.60
C LEU A 51 17.04 8.75 -8.10
N ILE A 52 17.68 9.79 -8.63
CA ILE A 52 17.76 10.06 -10.06
C ILE A 52 19.24 10.22 -10.38
N ASP A 53 19.70 9.50 -11.40
CA ASP A 53 21.05 9.60 -11.93
C ASP A 53 20.98 9.93 -13.43
N GLU A 54 21.32 11.17 -13.77
CA GLU A 54 21.37 11.68 -15.13
C GLU A 54 22.78 11.50 -15.68
N VAL A 55 23.03 10.36 -16.32
CA VAL A 55 24.37 10.01 -16.81
C VAL A 55 24.75 10.85 -18.02
N ASP A 56 23.78 11.09 -18.90
CA ASP A 56 23.93 11.92 -20.10
C ASP A 56 22.56 12.46 -20.53
N SER A 57 22.52 13.21 -21.65
CA SER A 57 21.28 13.81 -22.17
C SER A 57 20.24 12.82 -22.68
N THR A 58 20.60 11.54 -22.81
CA THR A 58 19.76 10.47 -23.35
C THR A 58 19.46 9.38 -22.33
N THR A 59 20.29 9.21 -21.30
CA THR A 59 20.19 8.12 -20.33
C THR A 59 19.99 8.66 -18.92
N THR A 60 18.88 8.26 -18.30
CA THR A 60 18.59 8.59 -16.90
C THR A 60 18.15 7.34 -16.14
N TYR A 61 18.72 7.10 -14.97
CA TYR A 61 18.27 6.03 -14.08
C TYR A 61 17.40 6.59 -12.96
N ILE A 62 16.30 5.93 -12.66
CA ILE A 62 15.38 6.30 -11.58
C ILE A 62 15.21 5.10 -10.65
N GLY A 63 15.59 5.28 -9.40
CA GLY A 63 15.47 4.27 -8.35
C GLY A 63 14.43 4.68 -7.33
N LYS A 64 13.55 3.75 -6.96
CA LYS A 64 12.58 3.93 -5.87
C LYS A 64 12.74 2.85 -4.83
N ALA A 65 12.80 3.26 -3.56
CA ALA A 65 12.84 2.36 -2.42
C ALA A 65 12.16 3.00 -1.20
N LYS A 66 12.04 2.25 -0.11
CA LYS A 66 11.57 2.79 1.17
C LYS A 66 12.50 3.93 1.62
N THR A 67 11.92 4.97 2.23
CA THR A 67 12.70 5.99 2.92
C THR A 67 13.66 5.35 3.94
N GLY A 68 14.92 5.80 3.91
CA GLY A 68 16.00 5.26 4.73
C GLY A 68 16.75 4.06 4.14
N SER A 69 16.31 3.48 3.01
CA SER A 69 17.06 2.42 2.34
C SER A 69 18.46 2.86 1.91
N SER A 70 19.44 2.00 2.17
CA SER A 70 20.81 2.15 1.69
C SER A 70 20.85 1.88 0.19
N THR A 71 21.78 2.52 -0.51
CA THR A 71 21.97 2.27 -1.95
C THR A 71 22.54 0.88 -2.25
N SER A 72 23.07 0.21 -1.22
CA SER A 72 23.60 -1.15 -1.28
C SER A 72 22.55 -2.22 -0.94
N ASP A 73 21.35 -1.84 -0.52
CA ASP A 73 20.29 -2.79 -0.16
C ASP A 73 19.59 -3.31 -1.42
N ALA A 74 19.24 -4.60 -1.47
CA ALA A 74 18.46 -5.20 -2.57
C ALA A 74 16.96 -4.95 -2.41
N VAL A 75 16.56 -3.68 -2.36
CA VAL A 75 15.18 -3.23 -2.08
C VAL A 75 14.70 -2.15 -3.06
N TRP A 76 15.47 -1.89 -4.12
CA TRP A 76 15.16 -0.87 -5.09
C TRP A 76 14.36 -1.45 -6.25
N GLN A 77 13.38 -0.69 -6.71
CA GLN A 77 12.86 -0.80 -8.06
C GLN A 77 13.64 0.22 -8.90
N ILE A 78 14.25 -0.22 -10.01
CA ILE A 78 15.09 0.64 -10.85
C ILE A 78 14.52 0.67 -12.26
N LYS A 79 14.40 1.88 -12.80
CA LYS A 79 14.00 2.14 -14.18
C LYS A 79 15.11 2.86 -14.91
N LYS A 80 15.29 2.55 -16.19
CA LYS A 80 16.16 3.28 -17.09
C LYS A 80 15.31 3.99 -18.13
N ILE A 81 15.46 5.30 -18.19
CA ILE A 81 14.89 6.13 -19.24
C ILE A 81 15.97 6.28 -20.31
N VAL A 82 15.61 5.94 -21.55
CA VAL A 82 16.47 6.15 -22.72
C VAL A 82 15.73 6.99 -23.74
N THR A 83 16.34 8.06 -24.22
CA THR A 83 15.79 8.91 -25.27
C THR A 83 16.59 8.76 -26.55
N THR A 84 15.96 8.26 -27.60
CA THR A 84 16.55 8.10 -28.94
C THR A 84 15.77 8.95 -29.94
N GLY A 85 16.36 10.07 -30.35
CA GLY A 85 15.70 11.05 -31.21
C GLY A 85 14.50 11.68 -30.51
N THR A 86 13.29 11.38 -30.97
CA THR A 86 12.03 11.86 -30.37
C THR A 86 11.32 10.80 -29.53
N VAL A 87 11.89 9.60 -29.41
CA VAL A 87 11.31 8.48 -28.68
C VAL A 87 11.96 8.38 -27.32
N THR A 88 11.14 8.34 -26.26
CA THR A 88 11.59 8.08 -24.89
C THR A 88 11.03 6.75 -24.43
N GLU A 89 11.92 5.84 -24.07
CA GLU A 89 11.62 4.51 -23.55
C GLU A 89 11.85 4.49 -22.04
N ILE A 90 11.01 3.74 -21.32
CA ILE A 90 11.17 3.49 -19.89
C ILE A 90 11.27 1.98 -19.72
N LEU A 91 12.47 1.53 -19.38
CA LEU A 91 12.82 0.13 -19.22
C LEU A 91 12.91 -0.21 -17.73
N PHE A 92 12.58 -1.43 -17.36
CA PHE A 92 12.66 -1.90 -15.99
C PHE A 92 13.89 -2.78 -15.80
N ALA A 93 14.56 -2.61 -14.65
CA ALA A 93 15.65 -3.50 -14.29
C ALA A 93 15.14 -4.94 -14.22
N ASP A 94 15.88 -5.87 -14.83
CA ASP A 94 15.58 -7.29 -14.96
C ASP A 94 14.22 -7.61 -15.64
N GLY A 95 13.59 -6.60 -16.26
CA GLY A 95 12.32 -6.74 -16.96
C GLY A 95 11.10 -6.95 -16.06
N ASP A 96 11.21 -6.61 -14.78
CA ASP A 96 10.12 -6.76 -13.82
C ASP A 96 9.95 -5.52 -12.92
N GLU A 97 8.84 -5.47 -12.18
CA GLU A 97 8.53 -4.35 -11.28
C GLU A 97 8.99 -4.59 -9.84
N ASN A 98 9.88 -5.54 -9.60
CA ASN A 98 10.24 -5.96 -8.24
C ASN A 98 11.15 -4.96 -7.54
N TYR A 99 11.04 -4.93 -6.21
CA TYR A 99 11.90 -4.17 -5.31
C TYR A 99 12.99 -5.08 -4.76
N ASN A 100 13.81 -5.65 -5.65
CA ASN A 100 14.86 -6.62 -5.34
C ASN A 100 16.23 -6.21 -5.92
N ASN A 101 16.34 -5.01 -6.50
CA ASN A 101 17.56 -4.52 -7.10
C ASN A 101 18.40 -3.71 -6.12
N ILE A 102 19.70 -3.62 -6.40
CA ILE A 102 20.67 -2.79 -5.67
C ILE A 102 20.96 -1.53 -6.49
N TRP A 103 20.77 -0.34 -5.90
CA TRP A 103 20.97 0.93 -6.61
C TRP A 103 22.41 1.14 -7.10
N ASN A 104 23.41 0.73 -6.31
CA ASN A 104 24.81 0.87 -6.71
C ASN A 104 25.12 0.15 -8.03
N ASP A 105 24.39 -0.93 -8.34
CA ASP A 105 24.61 -1.77 -9.52
C ASP A 105 23.80 -1.31 -10.74
N ARG A 106 23.07 -0.19 -10.67
CA ARG A 106 22.16 0.32 -11.71
C ARG A 106 22.73 0.34 -13.13
N THR A 107 24.03 0.55 -13.31
CA THR A 107 24.67 0.57 -14.63
C THR A 107 24.93 -0.82 -15.21
N SER A 108 24.97 -1.84 -14.35
CA SER A 108 25.33 -3.23 -14.68
C SER A 108 24.11 -4.16 -14.80
N LEU A 109 22.92 -3.69 -14.42
CA LEU A 109 21.66 -4.44 -14.54
C LEU A 109 21.20 -4.56 -15.99
N THR A 110 20.35 -5.55 -16.25
CA THR A 110 19.68 -5.71 -17.53
C THR A 110 18.38 -4.92 -17.56
N TYR A 111 17.96 -4.44 -18.74
CA TYR A 111 16.81 -3.54 -18.86
C TYR A 111 15.93 -3.96 -20.05
N SER A 112 14.63 -4.14 -19.79
CA SER A 112 13.60 -4.43 -20.82
C SER A 112 12.26 -3.82 -20.48
#